data_AF-A0A2V9DEG6-F1
#
_entry.id   AF-A0A2V9DEG6-F1
#
_cell.length_a   1.000
_cell.length_b   1.000
_cell.length_c   1.000
_cell.angle_alpha   90.00
_cell.angle_beta   90.00
_cell.angle_gamma   90.00
#
_symmetry.space_group_name_H-M   'P 1'
#
loop_
_entity.id
_entity.type
_entity.pdbx_description
1 polymer ?
#
loop_
_entity_poly.entity_id
_entity_poly.type
_entity_poly.pdbx_seq_one_letter_code
_entity_poly.pdbx_strand_id
1 'polypeptide(L)'
;MAISDFRQSARTRSAGLKRLIWLAVFVLAISSLAGEPWDKRPQQWNLAETYQILSDSPWSPAKTAVELTFEKRYIDPLTNRRVELPNANRATAVERAQFGRQPKSEVPVLWWSAKTVRLAQQRLRQLRDPAALREPLRADELKDFVLIVEGTEALRILSDSTENLRETVFLEVPGGLSLDVSDARFVEGVKAGEDFVEFHFLRQIEGRPTVSPDADRVVFHCKATAKTARPGRPDSISIRAEFEPRKMRAAGRPDL
;
A
#
# COMPACT_ATOMS: atom_id res chain seq x y z
N MET A 1 -62.18 38.92 -18.38
CA MET A 1 -61.73 37.51 -18.51
C MET A 1 -60.20 37.52 -18.57
N ALA A 2 -59.49 37.58 -17.43
CA ALA A 2 -58.00 37.53 -17.37
C ALA A 2 -57.48 37.56 -15.91
N ILE A 3 -57.71 36.53 -15.07
CA ILE A 3 -57.01 36.42 -13.76
C ILE A 3 -56.57 34.97 -13.44
N SER A 4 -56.86 33.96 -14.28
CA SER A 4 -56.66 32.55 -13.92
C SER A 4 -55.28 31.94 -14.21
N ASP A 5 -54.42 32.56 -15.03
CA ASP A 5 -53.23 31.85 -15.56
C ASP A 5 -51.93 32.06 -14.78
N PHE A 6 -51.85 33.05 -13.88
CA PHE A 6 -50.59 33.33 -13.17
C PHE A 6 -50.31 32.40 -11.97
N ARG A 7 -51.34 31.74 -11.41
CA ARG A 7 -51.19 30.86 -10.25
C ARG A 7 -50.70 29.45 -10.58
N GLN A 8 -50.81 28.99 -11.83
CA GLN A 8 -50.36 27.64 -12.21
C GLN A 8 -48.84 27.53 -12.45
N SER A 9 -48.19 28.61 -12.91
CA SER A 9 -46.75 28.61 -13.24
C SER A 9 -45.82 28.56 -12.02
N ALA A 10 -46.25 29.09 -10.86
CA ALA A 10 -45.45 29.08 -9.63
C ALA A 10 -45.45 27.72 -8.91
N ARG A 11 -46.50 26.90 -9.07
CA ARG A 11 -46.61 25.59 -8.40
C ARG A 11 -45.70 24.54 -9.03
N THR A 12 -45.54 24.54 -10.35
CA THR A 12 -44.73 23.56 -11.09
C THR A 12 -43.22 23.76 -10.91
N ARG A 13 -42.74 25.01 -10.83
CA ARG A 13 -41.33 25.31 -10.55
C ARG A 13 -40.89 24.87 -9.14
N SER A 14 -41.75 25.06 -8.14
CA SER A 14 -41.45 24.65 -6.76
C SER A 14 -41.39 23.13 -6.57
N ALA A 15 -42.18 22.37 -7.33
CA ALA A 15 -42.19 20.91 -7.28
C ALA A 15 -40.96 20.30 -7.97
N GLY A 16 -40.50 20.89 -9.08
CA GLY A 16 -39.27 20.49 -9.77
C GLY A 16 -38.01 20.77 -8.95
N LEU A 17 -37.92 21.94 -8.32
CA LEU A 17 -36.77 22.30 -7.47
C LEU A 17 -36.73 21.47 -6.19
N LYS A 18 -37.88 21.21 -5.55
CA LYS A 18 -37.97 20.30 -4.38
C LYS A 18 -37.60 18.86 -4.76
N ARG A 19 -38.00 18.36 -5.92
CA ARG A 19 -37.60 17.03 -6.43
C ARG A 19 -36.09 16.96 -6.73
N LEU A 20 -35.51 18.02 -7.30
CA LEU A 20 -34.05 18.12 -7.51
C LEU A 20 -33.26 18.19 -6.21
N ILE A 21 -33.76 18.92 -5.20
CA ILE A 21 -33.15 18.96 -3.86
C ILE A 21 -33.28 17.60 -3.17
N TRP A 22 -34.43 16.93 -3.25
CA TRP A 22 -34.60 15.58 -2.72
C TRP A 22 -33.74 14.54 -3.45
N LEU A 23 -33.57 14.64 -4.77
CA LEU A 23 -32.64 13.80 -5.55
C LEU A 23 -31.19 14.08 -5.17
N ALA A 24 -30.80 15.34 -5.00
CA ALA A 24 -29.45 15.71 -4.57
C ALA A 24 -29.17 15.22 -3.13
N VAL A 25 -30.14 15.34 -2.22
CA VAL A 25 -30.04 14.81 -0.85
C VAL A 25 -30.02 13.28 -0.84
N PHE A 26 -30.76 12.61 -1.74
CA PHE A 26 -30.75 11.16 -1.86
C PHE A 26 -29.43 10.64 -2.44
N VAL A 27 -28.87 11.30 -3.47
CA VAL A 27 -27.54 10.97 -4.02
C VAL A 27 -26.43 11.26 -3.00
N LEU A 28 -26.54 12.34 -2.23
CA LEU A 28 -25.57 12.67 -1.17
C LEU A 28 -25.67 11.70 0.02
N ALA A 29 -26.88 11.26 0.38
CA ALA A 29 -27.10 10.30 1.46
C ALA A 29 -26.66 8.86 1.11
N ILE A 30 -26.80 8.44 -0.15
CA ILE A 30 -26.27 7.13 -0.63
C ILE A 30 -24.74 7.12 -0.59
N SER A 31 -24.10 8.28 -0.85
CA SER A 31 -22.64 8.40 -0.82
C SER A 31 -22.06 8.27 0.59
N SER A 32 -22.83 8.63 1.63
CA SER A 32 -22.41 8.51 3.04
C SER A 32 -22.79 7.17 3.71
N LEU A 33 -23.57 6.33 3.05
CA LEU A 33 -23.87 4.95 3.46
C LEU A 33 -23.05 3.90 2.67
N ALA A 34 -22.22 4.35 1.72
CA ALA A 34 -21.25 3.50 1.07
C ALA A 34 -20.16 3.16 2.10
N GLY A 35 -20.14 1.90 2.57
CA GLY A 35 -19.05 1.36 3.37
C GLY A 35 -17.69 1.55 2.67
N GLU A 36 -16.62 1.30 3.41
CA GLU A 36 -15.25 1.44 2.89
C GLU A 36 -15.08 0.54 1.64
N PRO A 37 -14.14 0.84 0.72
CA PRO A 37 -14.02 0.08 -0.53
C PRO A 37 -13.92 -1.44 -0.31
N TRP A 38 -13.21 -1.86 0.72
CA TRP A 38 -13.00 -3.28 1.09
C TRP A 38 -14.23 -3.98 1.70
N ASP A 39 -15.33 -3.27 1.93
CA ASP A 39 -16.64 -3.88 2.25
C ASP A 39 -17.41 -4.30 1.00
N LYS A 40 -16.99 -3.83 -0.18
CA LYS A 40 -17.59 -4.17 -1.48
C LYS A 40 -16.99 -5.45 -2.05
N ARG A 41 -17.70 -6.07 -2.99
CA ARG A 41 -17.13 -7.21 -3.72
C ARG A 41 -15.97 -6.75 -4.62
N PRO A 42 -14.90 -7.54 -4.76
CA PRO A 42 -13.74 -7.19 -5.59
C PRO A 42 -14.06 -6.76 -7.02
N GLN A 43 -15.08 -7.37 -7.63
CA GLN A 43 -15.52 -7.07 -9.00
C GLN A 43 -16.15 -5.69 -9.14
N GLN A 44 -16.61 -5.09 -8.04
CA GLN A 44 -17.26 -3.79 -8.01
C GLN A 44 -16.27 -2.65 -7.81
N TRP A 45 -15.03 -2.95 -7.42
CA TRP A 45 -14.02 -1.92 -7.24
C TRP A 45 -13.68 -1.25 -8.57
N ASN A 46 -13.74 0.08 -8.56
CA ASN A 46 -13.20 0.91 -9.63
C ASN A 46 -11.72 1.23 -9.38
N LEU A 47 -11.11 1.99 -10.31
CA LEU A 47 -9.68 2.30 -10.25
C LEU A 47 -9.29 3.07 -8.99
N ALA A 48 -10.07 4.09 -8.62
CA ALA A 48 -9.79 4.91 -7.44
C ALA A 48 -9.92 4.11 -6.14
N GLU A 49 -10.95 3.28 -6.04
CA GLU A 49 -11.16 2.38 -4.89
C GLU A 49 -10.04 1.34 -4.76
N THR A 50 -9.56 0.82 -5.90
CA THR A 50 -8.45 -0.14 -5.92
C THR A 50 -7.15 0.51 -5.43
N TYR A 51 -6.86 1.74 -5.89
CA TYR A 51 -5.72 2.50 -5.36
C TYR A 51 -5.87 2.83 -3.88
N GLN A 52 -7.09 3.16 -3.43
CA GLN A 52 -7.34 3.41 -2.01
C GLN A 52 -7.06 2.16 -1.17
N ILE A 53 -7.49 0.97 -1.61
CA ILE A 53 -7.17 -0.30 -0.91
C ILE A 53 -5.65 -0.51 -0.82
N LEU A 54 -4.91 -0.21 -1.89
CA LEU A 54 -3.45 -0.45 -1.95
C LEU A 54 -2.62 0.64 -1.26
N SER A 55 -3.18 1.81 -0.93
CA SER A 55 -2.38 2.94 -0.39
C SER A 55 -2.90 3.49 0.94
N ASP A 56 -4.21 3.43 1.17
CA ASP A 56 -4.92 4.07 2.27
C ASP A 56 -5.98 3.11 2.83
N SER A 57 -5.50 1.99 3.35
CA SER A 57 -6.31 0.93 3.98
C SER A 57 -5.61 0.36 5.21
N PRO A 58 -6.31 -0.42 6.06
CA PRO A 58 -5.71 -1.09 7.20
C PRO A 58 -4.55 -2.05 6.87
N TRP A 59 -4.46 -2.52 5.62
CA TRP A 59 -3.39 -3.41 5.14
C TRP A 59 -2.18 -2.66 4.56
N SER A 60 -2.30 -1.33 4.42
CA SER A 60 -1.19 -0.40 4.27
C SER A 60 -0.76 0.06 5.67
N PRO A 61 0.54 0.25 5.92
CA PRO A 61 1.03 0.64 7.23
C PRO A 61 0.44 1.97 7.69
N ALA A 62 -0.03 2.02 8.93
CA ALA A 62 -0.56 3.23 9.55
C ALA A 62 0.52 4.32 9.65
N LYS A 63 1.76 3.90 9.95
CA LYS A 63 2.96 4.72 9.99
C LYS A 63 4.09 4.01 9.28
N THR A 64 4.79 4.73 8.42
CA THR A 64 5.99 4.24 7.74
C THR A 64 7.10 5.27 7.91
N ALA A 65 8.25 4.80 8.36
CA ALA A 65 9.51 5.52 8.22
C ALA A 65 10.37 4.73 7.24
N VAL A 66 10.75 5.36 6.13
CA VAL A 66 11.70 4.82 5.17
C VAL A 66 12.86 5.79 5.08
N GLU A 67 14.05 5.29 5.34
CA GLU A 67 15.30 6.01 5.15
C GLU A 67 16.08 5.32 4.03
N LEU A 68 16.40 6.11 3.01
CA LEU A 68 17.28 5.72 1.91
C LEU A 68 18.55 6.55 2.03
N THR A 69 19.67 5.90 2.32
CA THR A 69 20.97 6.58 2.35
C THR A 69 21.65 6.42 0.99
N PHE A 70 22.45 7.42 0.65
CA PHE A 70 23.32 7.42 -0.51
C PHE A 70 24.75 7.47 0.00
N GLU A 71 25.54 6.43 -0.24
CA GLU A 71 26.99 6.51 -0.10
C GLU A 71 27.53 7.56 -1.07
N LYS A 72 27.69 8.80 -0.58
CA LYS A 72 28.46 9.83 -1.27
C LYS A 72 29.94 9.58 -1.03
N ARG A 73 30.51 8.57 -1.70
CA ARG A 73 31.97 8.45 -1.83
C ARG A 73 32.45 9.49 -2.84
N TYR A 74 32.55 10.75 -2.41
CA TYR A 74 33.25 11.80 -3.16
C TYR A 74 34.65 11.96 -2.57
N ILE A 75 35.67 11.59 -3.34
CA ILE A 75 37.06 11.92 -3.04
C ILE A 75 37.32 13.23 -3.77
N ASP A 76 37.63 14.29 -3.02
CA ASP A 76 38.02 15.57 -3.62
C ASP A 76 39.32 15.37 -4.43
N PRO A 77 39.30 15.55 -5.77
CA PRO A 77 40.44 15.26 -6.63
C PRO A 77 41.63 16.19 -6.39
N LEU A 78 41.42 17.34 -5.72
CA LEU A 78 42.49 18.30 -5.42
C LEU A 78 43.17 18.03 -4.07
N THR A 79 42.45 17.45 -3.10
CA THR A 79 42.96 17.28 -1.74
C THR A 79 43.13 15.83 -1.31
N ASN A 80 42.63 14.86 -2.10
CA ASN A 80 42.60 13.43 -1.81
C ASN A 80 42.05 13.11 -0.39
N ARG A 81 41.24 14.02 0.15
CA ARG A 81 40.62 13.91 1.46
C ARG A 81 39.18 13.48 1.30
N ARG A 82 38.73 12.65 2.24
CA ARG A 82 37.32 12.29 2.38
C ARG A 82 36.59 13.52 2.89
N VAL A 83 35.61 14.00 2.13
CA VAL A 83 34.77 15.13 2.52
C VAL A 83 33.33 14.64 2.56
N GLU A 84 32.70 14.73 3.73
CA GLU A 84 31.25 14.53 3.86
C GLU A 84 30.55 15.77 3.28
N LEU A 85 29.88 15.61 2.14
CA LEU A 85 29.00 16.67 1.64
C LEU A 85 27.68 16.66 2.44
N PRO A 86 27.19 17.83 2.89
CA PRO A 86 25.91 17.90 3.58
C PRO A 86 24.80 17.30 2.72
N ASN A 87 23.85 16.63 3.38
CA ASN A 87 22.72 15.91 2.78
C ASN A 87 21.93 16.77 1.79
N ALA A 88 22.36 16.76 0.52
CA ALA A 88 21.57 17.28 -0.58
C ALA A 88 20.50 16.24 -0.94
N ASN A 89 19.26 16.53 -0.53
CA ASN A 89 18.03 16.50 -1.33
C ASN A 89 16.83 15.74 -0.73
N ARG A 90 15.92 16.51 -0.11
CA ARG A 90 14.50 16.51 -0.48
C ARG A 90 14.38 17.11 -1.89
N ALA A 91 14.51 16.32 -2.94
CA ALA A 91 14.05 16.68 -4.30
C ALA A 91 14.47 15.58 -5.27
N THR A 92 13.57 14.63 -5.53
CA THR A 92 13.23 14.15 -6.88
C THR A 92 12.10 13.13 -6.76
N ALA A 93 10.90 13.62 -6.42
CA ALA A 93 9.67 12.94 -6.78
C ALA A 93 9.50 13.13 -8.29
N VAL A 94 10.09 12.22 -9.08
CA VAL A 94 9.92 12.18 -10.52
C VAL A 94 8.51 11.64 -10.81
N GLU A 95 7.62 12.59 -11.09
CA GLU A 95 6.60 12.49 -12.13
C GLU A 95 5.80 11.18 -12.23
N ARG A 96 5.00 10.89 -11.21
CA ARG A 96 3.71 10.21 -11.38
C ARG A 96 2.59 11.16 -10.99
N ALA A 97 2.40 12.20 -11.79
CA ALA A 97 1.20 13.01 -11.74
C ALA A 97 0.24 12.52 -12.82
N GLN A 98 -0.75 11.72 -12.42
CA GLN A 98 -2.17 11.93 -12.75
C GLN A 98 -2.99 10.78 -12.18
N PHE A 99 -3.99 11.14 -11.37
CA PHE A 99 -4.97 10.30 -10.66
C PHE A 99 -4.51 9.68 -9.33
N GLY A 100 -4.86 10.35 -8.22
CA GLY A 100 -4.86 9.78 -6.87
C GLY A 100 -3.70 10.27 -5.99
N ARG A 101 -4.02 10.47 -4.71
CA ARG A 101 -3.09 10.83 -3.62
C ARG A 101 -1.72 10.12 -3.75
N GLN A 102 -0.64 10.86 -3.52
CA GLN A 102 0.72 10.30 -3.42
C GLN A 102 0.74 9.14 -2.42
N PRO A 103 1.42 8.02 -2.71
CA PRO A 103 1.72 7.03 -1.69
C PRO A 103 2.48 7.72 -0.55
N LYS A 104 2.10 7.43 0.69
CA LYS A 104 2.66 8.06 1.91
C LYS A 104 4.15 7.74 2.13
N SER A 105 4.73 6.84 1.33
CA SER A 105 6.12 6.42 1.30
C SER A 105 6.56 6.18 -0.14
N GLU A 106 7.79 6.56 -0.49
CA GLU A 106 8.40 6.27 -1.82
C GLU A 106 8.62 4.77 -2.03
N VAL A 107 8.65 3.99 -0.94
CA VAL A 107 8.74 2.53 -0.94
C VAL A 107 7.49 1.97 -0.23
N PRO A 108 6.46 1.53 -0.97
CA PRO A 108 5.26 0.94 -0.38
C PRO A 108 5.59 -0.37 0.34
N VAL A 109 5.01 -0.53 1.54
CA VAL A 109 5.03 -1.80 2.27
C VAL A 109 3.59 -2.25 2.39
N LEU A 110 3.27 -3.50 2.03
CA LEU A 110 1.90 -4.01 2.08
C LEU A 110 1.83 -5.34 2.80
N TRP A 111 0.74 -5.56 3.53
CA TRP A 111 0.43 -6.84 4.16
C TRP A 111 -0.10 -7.84 3.11
N TRP A 112 0.79 -8.37 2.27
CA TRP A 112 0.48 -9.21 1.11
C TRP A 112 -0.31 -10.48 1.42
N SER A 113 -0.16 -11.04 2.62
CA SER A 113 -0.95 -12.21 3.01
C SER A 113 -2.46 -11.95 3.08
N ALA A 114 -2.88 -10.69 3.21
CA ALA A 114 -4.28 -10.31 3.17
C ALA A 114 -4.90 -10.61 1.81
N LYS A 115 -6.08 -11.23 1.83
CA LYS A 115 -6.81 -11.57 0.61
C LYS A 115 -7.21 -10.30 -0.15
N THR A 116 -7.61 -9.27 0.58
CA THR A 116 -8.07 -7.99 0.01
C THR A 116 -6.97 -7.31 -0.80
N VAL A 117 -5.73 -7.29 -0.31
CA VAL A 117 -4.58 -6.69 -1.03
C VAL A 117 -4.31 -7.41 -2.35
N ARG A 118 -4.27 -8.75 -2.32
CA ARG A 118 -3.99 -9.55 -3.53
C ARG A 118 -5.10 -9.45 -4.56
N LEU A 119 -6.35 -9.43 -4.11
CA LEU A 119 -7.50 -9.17 -4.99
C LEU A 119 -7.46 -7.76 -5.58
N ALA A 120 -7.05 -6.76 -4.80
CA ALA A 120 -6.91 -5.38 -5.28
C ALA A 120 -5.81 -5.27 -6.34
N GLN A 121 -4.65 -5.91 -6.15
CA GLN A 121 -3.63 -5.94 -7.20
C GLN A 121 -4.11 -6.64 -8.49
N GLN A 122 -4.82 -7.77 -8.38
CA GLN A 122 -5.43 -8.42 -9.56
C GLN A 122 -6.45 -7.50 -10.23
N ARG A 123 -7.30 -6.84 -9.45
CA ARG A 123 -8.29 -5.90 -9.97
C ARG A 123 -7.65 -4.71 -10.67
N LEU A 124 -6.56 -4.18 -10.12
CA LEU A 124 -5.80 -3.10 -10.75
C LEU A 124 -5.29 -3.52 -12.13
N ARG A 125 -4.76 -4.76 -12.26
CA ARG A 125 -4.33 -5.31 -13.56
C ARG A 125 -5.50 -5.40 -14.55
N GLN A 126 -6.66 -5.91 -14.13
CA GLN A 126 -7.86 -5.97 -14.97
C GLN A 126 -8.37 -4.59 -15.42
N LEU A 127 -8.24 -3.58 -14.57
CA LEU A 127 -8.68 -2.22 -14.88
C LEU A 127 -7.69 -1.48 -15.81
N ARG A 128 -6.41 -1.87 -15.81
CA ARG A 128 -5.37 -1.31 -16.67
C ARG A 128 -5.28 -2.04 -18.02
N ASP A 129 -5.56 -3.35 -18.04
CA ASP A 129 -5.52 -4.19 -19.23
C ASP A 129 -6.88 -4.91 -19.43
N PRO A 130 -7.68 -4.51 -20.44
CA PRO A 130 -8.93 -5.18 -20.77
C PRO A 130 -8.79 -6.67 -21.10
N ALA A 131 -7.62 -7.14 -21.53
CA ALA A 131 -7.40 -8.57 -21.80
C ALA A 131 -7.42 -9.41 -20.50
N ALA A 132 -6.95 -8.83 -19.39
CA ALA A 132 -6.91 -9.47 -18.08
C ALA A 132 -8.30 -9.63 -17.43
N LEU A 133 -9.35 -8.93 -17.93
CA LEU A 133 -10.73 -9.07 -17.44
C LEU A 133 -11.29 -10.50 -17.56
N ARG A 134 -10.70 -11.33 -18.42
CA ARG A 134 -11.10 -12.74 -18.60
C ARG A 134 -10.66 -13.63 -17.45
N GLU A 135 -9.66 -13.22 -16.69
CA GLU A 135 -9.16 -13.99 -15.56
C GLU A 135 -10.07 -13.76 -14.33
N PRO A 136 -10.53 -14.80 -13.64
CA PRO A 136 -11.32 -14.61 -12.42
C PRO A 136 -10.43 -14.07 -11.29
N LEU A 137 -10.94 -13.08 -10.56
CA LEU A 137 -10.31 -12.61 -9.32
C LEU A 137 -10.28 -13.76 -8.30
N ARG A 138 -9.09 -14.21 -7.93
CA ARG A 138 -8.85 -15.34 -7.02
C ARG A 138 -7.61 -15.09 -6.18
N ALA A 139 -7.73 -15.29 -4.88
CA ALA A 139 -6.64 -15.16 -3.93
C ALA A 139 -6.69 -16.37 -2.99
N ASP A 140 -5.76 -17.30 -3.21
CA ASP A 140 -5.62 -18.53 -2.41
C ASP A 140 -5.09 -18.21 -1.01
N GLU A 141 -5.35 -19.06 -0.04
CA GLU A 141 -4.79 -18.87 1.30
C GLU A 141 -3.27 -19.06 1.29
N LEU A 142 -2.54 -18.16 1.95
CA LEU A 142 -1.09 -18.28 2.11
C LEU A 142 -0.76 -18.92 3.45
N LYS A 143 0.18 -19.87 3.45
CA LYS A 143 0.63 -20.58 4.66
C LYS A 143 1.36 -19.69 5.65
N ASP A 144 2.00 -18.64 5.13
CA ASP A 144 2.80 -17.68 5.90
C ASP A 144 2.10 -16.33 5.96
N PHE A 145 2.48 -15.52 6.95
CA PHE A 145 2.30 -14.08 6.85
C PHE A 145 3.33 -13.56 5.87
N VAL A 146 2.87 -12.78 4.89
CA VAL A 146 3.73 -12.23 3.85
C VAL A 146 3.56 -10.72 3.86
N LEU A 147 4.68 -10.03 3.95
CA LEU A 147 4.77 -8.60 3.68
C LEU A 147 5.56 -8.39 2.39
N ILE A 148 5.15 -7.42 1.59
CA ILE A 148 5.90 -7.01 0.42
C ILE A 148 6.46 -5.62 0.58
N VAL A 149 7.65 -5.41 0.02
CA VAL A 149 8.26 -4.10 -0.18
C VAL A 149 8.34 -3.88 -1.68
N GLU A 150 7.56 -2.93 -2.19
CA GLU A 150 7.47 -2.62 -3.62
C GLU A 150 8.57 -1.63 -4.05
N GLY A 151 9.01 -1.77 -5.29
CA GLY A 151 9.88 -0.82 -5.98
C GLY A 151 11.20 -1.42 -6.45
N THR A 152 11.61 -1.04 -7.66
CA THR A 152 12.83 -1.53 -8.31
C THR A 152 14.10 -1.24 -7.49
N GLU A 153 14.19 -0.08 -6.83
CA GLU A 153 15.36 0.23 -5.99
C GLU A 153 15.37 -0.60 -4.70
N ALA A 154 14.22 -0.85 -4.08
CA ALA A 154 14.13 -1.74 -2.93
C ALA A 154 14.52 -3.18 -3.33
N LEU A 155 13.97 -3.69 -4.43
CA LEU A 155 14.34 -4.98 -5.00
C LEU A 155 15.86 -5.07 -5.19
N ARG A 156 16.47 -4.07 -5.82
CA ARG A 156 17.92 -4.04 -6.07
C ARG A 156 18.74 -4.08 -4.78
N ILE A 157 18.43 -3.21 -3.82
CA ILE A 157 19.19 -3.13 -2.56
C ILE A 157 19.06 -4.43 -1.76
N LEU A 158 17.86 -4.99 -1.69
CA LEU A 158 17.58 -6.20 -0.89
C LEU A 158 18.16 -7.47 -1.53
N SER A 159 18.09 -7.60 -2.86
CA SER A 159 18.64 -8.75 -3.58
C SER A 159 20.17 -8.77 -3.63
N ASP A 160 20.81 -7.61 -3.63
CA ASP A 160 22.27 -7.46 -3.56
C ASP A 160 22.75 -7.07 -2.15
N SER A 161 22.03 -7.47 -1.10
CA SER A 161 22.34 -7.06 0.28
C SER A 161 23.67 -7.64 0.78
N THR A 162 24.38 -6.84 1.59
CA THR A 162 25.63 -7.22 2.28
C THR A 162 25.32 -8.05 3.52
N GLU A 163 24.26 -7.67 4.23
CA GLU A 163 23.76 -8.34 5.42
C GLU A 163 23.01 -9.63 5.09
N ASN A 164 22.95 -10.54 6.05
CA ASN A 164 21.99 -11.63 6.02
C ASN A 164 20.60 -11.09 6.40
N LEU A 165 19.65 -11.11 5.46
CA LEU A 165 18.31 -10.57 5.70
C LEU A 165 17.60 -11.23 6.90
N ARG A 166 17.96 -12.45 7.29
CA ARG A 166 17.42 -13.11 8.49
C ARG A 166 17.80 -12.43 9.80
N GLU A 167 18.86 -11.63 9.80
CA GLU A 167 19.35 -10.91 10.98
C GLU A 167 18.84 -9.46 11.03
N THR A 168 18.35 -8.94 9.91
CA THR A 168 17.96 -7.52 9.77
C THR A 168 16.50 -7.30 9.42
N VAL A 169 15.75 -8.38 9.15
CA VAL A 169 14.32 -8.33 8.82
C VAL A 169 13.54 -9.17 9.83
N PHE A 170 12.64 -8.52 10.57
CA PHE A 170 11.81 -9.17 11.58
C PHE A 170 10.49 -8.42 11.80
N LEU A 171 9.53 -9.09 12.42
CA LEU A 171 8.30 -8.50 12.93
C LEU A 171 8.39 -8.36 14.45
N GLU A 172 8.24 -7.14 14.96
CA GLU A 172 7.98 -6.87 16.38
C GLU A 172 6.47 -7.09 16.62
N VAL A 173 6.14 -8.07 17.45
CA VAL A 173 4.75 -8.42 17.83
C VAL A 173 4.43 -7.94 19.25
N PRO A 174 3.14 -7.87 19.65
CA PRO A 174 2.77 -7.44 21.00
C PRO A 174 3.50 -8.21 22.10
N GLY A 175 3.88 -7.51 23.16
CA GLY A 175 4.70 -8.08 24.24
C GLY A 175 6.20 -7.99 24.01
N GLY A 176 6.65 -7.34 22.92
CA GLY A 176 8.07 -7.10 22.64
C GLY A 176 8.81 -8.32 22.10
N LEU A 177 8.07 -9.34 21.67
CA LEU A 177 8.64 -10.50 20.99
C LEU A 177 8.98 -10.15 19.54
N SER A 178 10.04 -10.74 19.02
CA SER A 178 10.41 -10.64 17.61
C SER A 178 10.15 -11.96 16.90
N LEU A 179 9.58 -11.87 15.70
CA LEU A 179 9.39 -12.99 14.78
C LEU A 179 10.32 -12.78 13.59
N ASP A 180 11.31 -13.65 13.47
CA ASP A 180 12.30 -13.59 12.40
C ASP A 180 11.69 -13.98 11.06
N VAL A 181 12.23 -13.40 9.98
CA VAL A 181 11.88 -13.80 8.62
C VAL A 181 12.34 -15.24 8.35
N SER A 182 11.45 -16.07 7.79
CA SER A 182 11.77 -17.45 7.41
C SER A 182 12.37 -17.54 6.00
N ASP A 183 11.81 -16.79 5.07
CA ASP A 183 12.18 -16.78 3.65
C ASP A 183 12.01 -15.38 3.04
N ALA A 184 12.82 -15.08 2.02
CA ALA A 184 12.72 -13.85 1.24
C ALA A 184 12.73 -14.17 -0.25
N ARG A 185 11.75 -13.67 -0.99
CA ARG A 185 11.62 -13.92 -2.44
C ARG A 185 11.62 -12.63 -3.22
N PHE A 186 12.33 -12.63 -4.34
CA PHE A 186 12.51 -11.46 -5.19
C PHE A 186 11.66 -11.65 -6.44
N VAL A 187 10.70 -10.76 -6.66
CA VAL A 187 9.72 -10.86 -7.74
C VAL A 187 9.87 -9.67 -8.68
N GLU A 188 10.18 -9.95 -9.94
CA GLU A 188 10.26 -8.94 -10.99
C GLU A 188 8.89 -8.73 -11.65
N GLY A 189 8.58 -7.48 -11.96
CA GLY A 189 7.24 -6.98 -12.33
C GLY A 189 6.67 -7.49 -13.65
N VAL A 190 7.43 -8.23 -14.46
CA VAL A 190 7.00 -8.75 -15.78
C VAL A 190 5.72 -9.60 -15.67
N LYS A 191 5.47 -10.26 -14.52
CA LYS A 191 4.23 -11.02 -14.25
C LYS A 191 3.32 -10.38 -13.21
N ALA A 192 3.86 -9.58 -12.30
CA ALA A 192 3.15 -9.09 -11.12
C ALA A 192 2.71 -7.62 -11.21
N GLY A 193 3.16 -6.90 -12.24
CA GLY A 193 2.83 -5.49 -12.48
C GLY A 193 3.91 -4.53 -12.00
N GLU A 194 4.47 -4.76 -10.82
CA GLU A 194 5.58 -3.99 -10.24
C GLU A 194 6.61 -4.94 -9.61
N ASP A 195 7.86 -4.48 -9.47
CA ASP A 195 8.92 -5.19 -8.76
C ASP A 195 8.67 -5.17 -7.25
N PHE A 196 8.85 -6.30 -6.56
CA PHE A 196 8.77 -6.34 -5.09
C PHE A 196 9.56 -7.50 -4.47
N VAL A 197 9.81 -7.37 -3.16
CA VAL A 197 10.38 -8.42 -2.32
C VAL A 197 9.31 -8.94 -1.37
N GLU A 198 9.07 -10.25 -1.36
CA GLU A 198 8.23 -10.92 -0.37
C GLU A 198 9.08 -11.35 0.83
N PHE A 199 8.65 -10.96 2.03
CA PHE A 199 9.19 -11.46 3.29
C PHE A 199 8.17 -12.38 3.94
N HIS A 200 8.54 -13.63 4.15
CA HIS A 200 7.68 -14.67 4.70
C HIS A 200 7.96 -14.86 6.19
N PHE A 201 6.90 -14.91 6.98
CA PHE A 201 6.93 -15.11 8.42
C PHE A 201 5.96 -16.22 8.79
N LEU A 202 6.39 -17.16 9.62
CA LEU A 202 5.55 -18.30 10.00
C LEU A 202 4.29 -17.84 10.73
N ARG A 203 3.12 -18.34 10.33
CA ARG A 203 1.86 -18.09 11.05
C ARG A 203 1.81 -18.78 12.40
N GLN A 204 2.54 -19.89 12.55
CA GLN A 204 2.54 -20.70 13.76
C GLN A 204 3.95 -21.18 14.11
N ILE A 205 4.26 -21.15 15.40
CA ILE A 205 5.46 -21.76 15.99
C ILE A 205 4.98 -22.66 17.12
N GLU A 206 5.38 -23.93 17.10
CA GLU A 206 4.97 -24.93 18.10
C GLU A 206 3.43 -25.02 18.27
N GLY A 207 2.69 -24.86 17.16
CA GLY A 207 1.22 -24.89 17.15
C GLY A 207 0.53 -23.63 17.70
N ARG A 208 1.28 -22.58 18.07
CA ARG A 208 0.73 -21.31 18.56
C ARG A 208 0.76 -20.25 17.45
N PRO A 209 -0.30 -19.44 17.29
CA PRO A 209 -0.30 -18.35 16.33
C PRO A 209 0.74 -17.28 16.71
N THR A 210 1.50 -16.81 15.73
CA THR A 210 2.56 -15.81 15.94
C THR A 210 2.03 -14.37 15.95
N VAL A 211 0.98 -14.10 15.17
CA VAL A 211 0.27 -12.82 15.14
C VAL A 211 -1.22 -13.05 15.37
N SER A 212 -1.78 -12.37 16.36
CA SER A 212 -3.22 -12.40 16.62
C SER A 212 -3.96 -11.43 15.70
N PRO A 213 -5.12 -11.82 15.12
CA PRO A 213 -5.99 -10.90 14.41
C PRO A 213 -6.51 -9.72 15.24
N ASP A 214 -6.49 -9.85 16.56
CA ASP A 214 -6.94 -8.80 17.49
C ASP A 214 -5.77 -7.97 18.05
N ALA A 215 -4.55 -8.19 17.54
CA ALA A 215 -3.39 -7.42 17.95
C ALA A 215 -3.56 -5.93 17.62
N ASP A 216 -3.24 -5.07 18.58
CA ASP A 216 -3.28 -3.62 18.40
C ASP A 216 -2.19 -3.12 17.47
N ARG A 217 -1.01 -3.77 17.47
CA ARG A 217 0.17 -3.29 16.76
C ARG A 217 1.13 -4.43 16.41
N VAL A 218 1.62 -4.39 15.18
CA VAL A 218 2.77 -5.16 14.71
C VAL A 218 3.68 -4.20 13.94
N VAL A 219 5.00 -4.33 14.10
CA VAL A 219 5.96 -3.47 13.39
C VAL A 219 6.88 -4.32 12.55
N PHE A 220 6.90 -4.06 11.25
CA PHE A 220 7.88 -4.60 10.35
C PHE A 220 9.14 -3.74 10.35
N HIS A 221 10.27 -4.40 10.58
CA HIS A 221 11.59 -3.82 10.51
C HIS A 221 12.37 -4.49 9.39
N CYS A 222 13.02 -3.69 8.55
CA CYS A 222 13.88 -4.18 7.49
C CYS A 222 15.04 -3.22 7.30
N LYS A 223 16.27 -3.74 7.28
CA LYS A 223 17.46 -2.97 6.99
C LYS A 223 18.38 -3.74 6.04
N ALA A 224 18.89 -3.07 5.02
CA ALA A 224 19.87 -3.66 4.12
C ALA A 224 20.74 -2.59 3.45
N THR A 225 21.96 -2.98 3.11
CA THR A 225 22.94 -2.19 2.36
C THR A 225 23.38 -3.00 1.15
N ALA A 226 23.22 -2.44 -0.05
CA ALA A 226 23.65 -3.05 -1.29
C ALA A 226 25.18 -3.23 -1.31
N LYS A 227 25.65 -4.41 -1.71
CA LYS A 227 27.08 -4.70 -1.92
C LYS A 227 27.65 -3.80 -3.01
N THR A 228 26.88 -3.58 -4.07
CA THR A 228 27.30 -2.78 -5.22
C THR A 228 26.65 -1.41 -5.19
N ALA A 229 27.42 -0.40 -4.79
CA ALA A 229 27.02 1.00 -4.89
C ALA A 229 26.82 1.41 -6.36
N ARG A 230 25.79 2.23 -6.63
CA ARG A 230 25.53 2.81 -7.95
C ARG A 230 25.52 4.34 -7.85
N PRO A 231 26.32 5.05 -8.67
CA PRO A 231 26.35 6.51 -8.65
C PRO A 231 24.95 7.10 -8.82
N GLY A 232 24.58 8.02 -7.93
CA GLY A 232 23.29 8.72 -7.97
C GLY A 232 22.09 7.88 -7.54
N ARG A 233 22.29 6.68 -6.98
CA ARG A 233 21.21 5.83 -6.45
C ARG A 233 21.44 5.52 -4.96
N PRO A 234 20.38 5.31 -4.17
CA PRO A 234 20.53 4.94 -2.76
C PRO A 234 21.22 3.59 -2.66
N ASP A 235 22.05 3.38 -1.65
CA ASP A 235 22.79 2.13 -1.45
C ASP A 235 22.32 1.39 -0.20
N SER A 236 21.57 2.03 0.68
CA SER A 236 20.92 1.35 1.81
C SER A 236 19.46 1.72 1.94
N ILE A 237 18.72 0.82 2.59
CA ILE A 237 17.31 0.95 2.91
C ILE A 237 17.10 0.58 4.37
N SER A 238 16.36 1.41 5.09
CA SER A 238 15.89 1.14 6.45
C SER A 238 14.40 1.45 6.52
N ILE A 239 13.60 0.43 6.82
CA ILE A 239 12.14 0.49 6.84
C ILE A 239 11.67 0.14 8.25
N ARG A 240 10.78 0.98 8.77
CA ARG A 240 9.94 0.69 9.92
C ARG A 240 8.48 0.95 9.56
N ALA A 241 7.69 -0.11 9.43
CA ALA A 241 6.30 -0.04 9.01
C ALA A 241 5.38 -0.60 10.10
N GLU A 242 4.47 0.23 10.61
CA GLU A 242 3.53 -0.11 11.68
C GLU A 242 2.17 -0.51 11.11
N PHE A 243 1.67 -1.66 11.53
CA PHE A 243 0.40 -2.23 11.15
C PHE A 243 -0.50 -2.41 12.37
N GLU A 244 -1.81 -2.35 12.17
CA GLU A 244 -2.82 -2.56 13.21
C GLU A 244 -3.73 -3.76 12.83
N PRO A 245 -3.29 -5.00 13.11
CA PRO A 245 -4.02 -6.23 12.74
C PRO A 245 -5.52 -6.21 13.06
N ARG A 246 -5.91 -5.68 14.22
CA ARG A 246 -7.32 -5.53 14.64
C ARG A 246 -8.21 -4.77 13.64
N LYS A 247 -7.64 -3.88 12.82
CA LYS A 247 -8.33 -3.10 11.79
C LYS A 247 -8.34 -3.78 10.42
N MET A 248 -7.51 -4.81 10.21
CA MET A 248 -7.41 -5.56 8.95
C MET A 248 -8.60 -6.50 8.76
N ARG A 249 -9.75 -5.92 8.46
CA ARG A 249 -11.03 -6.64 8.34
C ARG A 249 -11.72 -6.29 7.04
N ALA A 250 -12.21 -7.33 6.36
CA ALA A 250 -13.05 -7.20 5.17
C ALA A 250 -14.42 -7.78 5.50
N ALA A 251 -15.49 -7.00 5.29
CA ALA A 251 -16.86 -7.39 5.64
C ALA A 251 -16.99 -7.90 7.10
N GLY A 252 -16.29 -7.24 8.03
CA GLY A 252 -16.29 -7.54 9.46
C GLY A 252 -15.45 -8.75 9.91
N ARG A 253 -14.86 -9.52 8.98
CA ARG A 253 -14.03 -10.68 9.29
C ARG A 253 -12.54 -10.33 9.22
N PRO A 254 -11.69 -10.89 10.10
CA PRO A 254 -10.25 -10.76 9.93
C PRO A 254 -9.78 -11.21 8.55
N ASP A 255 -8.90 -10.42 7.93
CA ASP A 255 -8.27 -10.70 6.66
C ASP A 255 -6.76 -10.84 6.84
N LEU A 256 -6.40 -11.65 7.85
CA LEU A 256 -5.04 -11.93 8.29
C LEU A 256 -4.70 -13.40 8.09
#